data_AF-A0A289GGL1-F1
#
_entry.id   AF-A0A289GGL1-F1
#
_cell.length_a   1.000
_cell.length_b   1.000
_cell.length_c   1.000
_cell.angle_alpha   90.00
_cell.angle_beta   90.00
_cell.angle_gamma   90.00
#
_symmetry.space_group_name_H-M   'P 1'
#
loop_
_entity.id
_entity.type
_entity.pdbx_description
1 polymer ?
#
loop_
_entity_poly.entity_id
_entity_poly.type
_entity_poly.pdbx_seq_one_letter_code
_entity_poly.pdbx_strand_id
1 'polypeptide(L)'
;MCVFLCFFIHHLQFNIFALVLYMYITLYRYKIVTDWQDNQPIFRQLADKITEQILQGIWLEDSALPSVRTVSADMKINHLTVMKGYQLLVDEGIVEKRRGQGMYVAKGALAQLQAKQKQHFLEQQIPEIAQTLKLLAMPLEDFINQLQQHIEGDQ
;
A
#
# COMPACT_ATOMS: atom_id res chain seq x y z
N MET A 1 -38.11 -33.45 -16.13
CA MET A 1 -36.66 -33.59 -16.38
C MET A 1 -35.94 -32.27 -16.74
N CYS A 2 -36.54 -31.08 -16.54
CA CYS A 2 -35.88 -29.79 -16.90
C CYS A 2 -35.46 -28.92 -15.71
N VAL A 3 -35.83 -29.24 -14.46
CA VAL A 3 -35.56 -28.36 -13.31
C VAL A 3 -34.18 -28.61 -12.66
N PHE A 4 -33.59 -29.79 -12.88
CA PHE A 4 -32.28 -30.16 -12.32
C PHE A 4 -31.08 -29.61 -13.11
N LEU A 5 -31.23 -29.34 -14.41
CA LEU A 5 -30.13 -28.82 -15.24
C LEU A 5 -29.89 -27.31 -15.04
N CYS A 6 -30.88 -26.57 -14.56
CA CYS A 6 -30.77 -25.12 -14.35
C CYS A 6 -30.00 -24.79 -13.04
N PHE A 7 -30.11 -25.65 -12.02
CA PHE A 7 -29.40 -25.46 -10.75
C PHE A 7 -27.88 -25.71 -10.85
N PHE A 8 -27.46 -26.54 -11.81
CA PHE A 8 -26.06 -26.91 -12.00
C PHE A 8 -25.24 -25.83 -12.73
N ILE A 9 -25.88 -25.04 -13.59
CA ILE A 9 -25.24 -23.95 -14.34
C ILE A 9 -25.04 -22.70 -13.45
N HIS A 10 -25.97 -22.43 -12.52
CA HIS A 10 -25.87 -21.29 -11.61
C HIS A 10 -24.75 -21.46 -10.55
N HIS A 11 -24.52 -22.70 -10.10
CA HIS A 11 -23.47 -23.01 -9.12
C HIS A 11 -22.05 -23.05 -9.74
N LEU A 12 -21.95 -23.28 -11.07
CA LEU A 12 -20.69 -23.25 -11.81
C LEU A 12 -20.23 -21.83 -12.15
N GLN A 13 -21.17 -20.89 -12.42
CA GLN A 13 -20.82 -19.50 -12.71
C GLN A 13 -20.29 -18.74 -11.49
N PHE A 14 -20.81 -18.99 -10.29
CA PHE A 14 -20.30 -18.37 -9.05
C PHE A 14 -18.84 -18.77 -8.75
N ASN A 15 -18.48 -20.02 -9.03
CA ASN A 15 -17.12 -20.52 -8.78
C ASN A 15 -16.12 -20.00 -9.82
N ILE A 16 -16.56 -19.83 -11.07
CA ILE A 16 -15.74 -19.17 -12.11
C ILE A 16 -15.58 -17.69 -11.81
N PHE A 17 -16.63 -16.99 -11.35
CA PHE A 17 -16.52 -15.57 -10.98
C PHE A 17 -15.62 -15.38 -9.76
N ALA A 18 -15.72 -16.25 -8.75
CA ALA A 18 -14.80 -16.25 -7.61
C ALA A 18 -13.36 -16.61 -8.02
N LEU A 19 -13.14 -17.55 -8.95
CA LEU A 19 -11.81 -17.87 -9.48
C LEU A 19 -11.26 -16.76 -10.36
N VAL A 20 -12.09 -16.10 -11.17
CA VAL A 20 -11.69 -14.95 -11.99
C VAL A 20 -11.40 -13.77 -11.10
N LEU A 21 -12.20 -13.51 -10.05
CA LEU A 21 -11.96 -12.48 -9.06
C LEU A 21 -10.72 -12.81 -8.22
N TYR A 22 -10.52 -14.04 -7.78
CA TYR A 22 -9.32 -14.49 -7.06
C TYR A 22 -8.08 -14.44 -7.95
N MET A 23 -8.21 -14.77 -9.24
CA MET A 23 -7.16 -14.60 -10.24
C MET A 23 -6.88 -13.12 -10.48
N TYR A 24 -7.90 -12.25 -10.61
CA TYR A 24 -7.75 -10.80 -10.78
C TYR A 24 -7.13 -10.16 -9.55
N ILE A 25 -7.59 -10.52 -8.35
CA ILE A 25 -7.03 -10.10 -7.06
C ILE A 25 -5.59 -10.59 -6.95
N THR A 26 -5.28 -11.84 -7.29
CA THR A 26 -3.92 -12.40 -7.23
C THR A 26 -2.99 -11.78 -8.29
N LEU A 27 -3.49 -11.49 -9.50
CA LEU A 27 -2.72 -10.85 -10.59
C LEU A 27 -2.47 -9.36 -10.36
N TYR A 28 -3.45 -8.61 -9.85
CA TYR A 28 -3.29 -7.19 -9.55
C TYR A 28 -2.56 -6.92 -8.23
N ARG A 29 -2.43 -7.93 -7.34
CA ARG A 29 -1.62 -7.83 -6.10
C ARG A 29 -0.14 -7.51 -6.35
N TYR A 30 0.34 -7.67 -7.59
CA TYR A 30 1.76 -7.59 -7.91
C TYR A 30 2.16 -6.42 -8.80
N LYS A 31 1.20 -5.64 -9.32
CA LYS A 31 1.55 -4.56 -10.25
C LYS A 31 1.90 -3.30 -9.48
N ILE A 32 3.19 -3.14 -9.14
CA ILE A 32 3.70 -1.85 -8.72
C ILE A 32 3.57 -0.89 -9.91
N VAL A 33 2.68 0.10 -9.81
CA VAL A 33 2.46 1.10 -10.86
C VAL A 33 3.74 1.90 -11.09
N THR A 34 4.27 1.84 -12.31
CA THR A 34 5.53 2.47 -12.73
C THR A 34 5.29 3.89 -13.26
N ASP A 35 5.11 4.84 -12.36
CA ASP A 35 5.31 6.26 -12.66
C ASP A 35 6.41 6.75 -11.73
N TRP A 36 7.52 7.19 -12.30
CA TRP A 36 8.72 7.62 -11.57
C TRP A 36 8.86 9.12 -11.73
N GLN A 37 8.95 9.83 -10.61
CA GLN A 37 9.08 11.28 -10.60
C GLN A 37 10.56 11.67 -10.51
N ASP A 38 11.00 12.67 -11.27
CA ASP A 38 12.41 13.09 -11.26
C ASP A 38 12.84 13.78 -9.95
N ASN A 39 11.89 14.20 -9.10
CA ASN A 39 12.16 14.96 -7.89
C ASN A 39 12.73 14.12 -6.73
N GLN A 40 12.85 12.80 -6.90
CA GLN A 40 13.42 11.92 -5.87
C GLN A 40 14.15 10.70 -6.45
N PRO A 41 15.20 10.18 -5.80
CA PRO A 41 15.91 9.01 -6.30
C PRO A 41 15.00 7.77 -6.41
N ILE A 42 15.15 7.00 -7.50
CA ILE A 42 14.30 5.83 -7.80
C ILE A 42 14.27 4.78 -6.67
N PHE A 43 15.37 4.58 -5.95
CA PHE A 43 15.39 3.62 -4.83
C PHE A 43 14.49 4.05 -3.67
N ARG A 44 14.35 5.37 -3.43
CA ARG A 44 13.45 5.94 -2.42
C ARG A 44 12.01 5.71 -2.85
N GLN A 45 11.69 6.06 -4.10
CA GLN A 45 10.38 5.85 -4.70
C GLN A 45 9.93 4.39 -4.63
N LEU A 46 10.84 3.44 -4.86
CA LEU A 46 10.56 2.03 -4.71
C LEU A 46 10.20 1.67 -3.26
N ALA A 47 10.99 2.14 -2.29
CA ALA A 47 10.72 1.89 -0.87
C ALA A 47 9.37 2.50 -0.45
N ASP A 48 9.05 3.70 -0.92
CA ASP A 48 7.80 4.39 -0.62
C ASP A 48 6.60 3.64 -1.20
N LYS A 49 6.68 3.17 -2.46
CA LYS A 49 5.64 2.34 -3.07
C LYS A 49 5.40 1.03 -2.32
N ILE A 50 6.46 0.36 -1.86
CA ILE A 50 6.31 -0.87 -1.08
C ILE A 50 5.67 -0.56 0.28
N THR A 51 6.08 0.53 0.91
CA THR A 51 5.50 1.02 2.17
C THR A 51 4.01 1.30 2.04
N GLU A 52 3.61 1.98 0.96
CA GLU A 52 2.21 2.25 0.63
C GLU A 52 1.42 0.94 0.46
N GLN A 53 1.97 -0.03 -0.26
CA GLN A 53 1.35 -1.34 -0.44
C GLN A 53 1.20 -2.13 0.87
N ILE A 54 2.15 -2.00 1.81
CA ILE A 54 2.02 -2.58 3.15
C ILE A 54 0.87 -1.89 3.91
N LEU A 55 0.79 -0.56 3.87
CA LEU A 55 -0.30 0.21 4.49
C LEU A 55 -1.67 -0.12 3.90
N GLN A 56 -1.74 -0.40 2.59
CA GLN A 56 -2.95 -0.85 1.89
C GLN A 56 -3.28 -2.33 2.15
N GLY A 57 -2.44 -3.07 2.88
CA GLY A 57 -2.65 -4.49 3.18
C GLY A 57 -2.39 -5.44 2.00
N ILE A 58 -1.78 -4.95 0.91
CA ILE A 58 -1.37 -5.78 -0.24
C ILE A 58 -0.27 -6.76 0.18
N TRP A 59 0.70 -6.25 0.94
CA TRP A 59 1.75 -7.03 1.59
C TRP A 59 1.44 -7.13 3.08
N LEU A 60 1.22 -8.37 3.53
CA LEU A 60 0.94 -8.65 4.93
C LEU A 60 2.25 -8.83 5.70
N GLU A 61 2.21 -8.60 7.00
CA GLU A 61 3.29 -8.99 7.90
C GLU A 61 3.63 -10.48 7.73
N ASP A 62 4.90 -10.85 7.88
CA ASP A 62 5.42 -12.21 7.65
C ASP A 62 5.27 -12.73 6.21
N SER A 63 4.78 -11.92 5.26
CA SER A 63 4.71 -12.30 3.85
C SER A 63 6.04 -12.04 3.12
N ALA A 64 6.36 -12.94 2.19
CA ALA A 64 7.55 -12.83 1.36
C ALA A 64 7.38 -11.71 0.33
N LEU A 65 8.36 -10.81 0.28
CA LEU A 65 8.47 -9.81 -0.77
C LEU A 65 9.09 -10.44 -2.04
N PRO A 66 8.83 -9.84 -3.21
CA PRO A 66 9.42 -10.30 -4.45
C PRO A 66 10.96 -10.23 -4.44
N SER A 67 11.61 -11.06 -5.25
CA SER A 67 13.07 -11.04 -5.31
C SER A 67 13.56 -9.76 -6.01
N VAL A 68 14.77 -9.31 -5.66
CA VAL A 68 15.43 -8.19 -6.36
C VAL A 68 15.42 -8.38 -7.88
N ARG A 69 15.69 -9.60 -8.36
CA ARG A 69 15.70 -9.92 -9.79
C ARG A 69 14.33 -9.77 -10.42
N THR A 70 13.29 -10.21 -9.72
CA THR A 70 11.90 -10.12 -10.18
C THR A 70 11.49 -8.65 -10.30
N VAL A 71 11.69 -7.87 -9.24
CA VAL A 71 11.38 -6.43 -9.23
C VAL A 71 12.15 -5.66 -10.30
N SER A 72 13.44 -5.96 -10.48
CA SER A 72 14.25 -5.37 -11.55
C SER A 72 13.70 -5.65 -12.94
N ALA A 73 13.25 -6.88 -13.21
CA ALA A 73 12.70 -7.25 -14.50
C ALA A 73 11.35 -6.60 -14.75
N ASP A 74 10.44 -6.68 -13.77
CA ASP A 74 9.05 -6.22 -13.92
C ASP A 74 8.97 -4.69 -14.02
N MET A 75 9.78 -3.99 -13.22
CA MET A 75 9.76 -2.53 -13.15
C MET A 75 10.83 -1.88 -14.03
N LYS A 76 11.64 -2.69 -14.73
CA LYS A 76 12.76 -2.25 -15.58
C LYS A 76 13.74 -1.33 -14.84
N ILE A 77 14.02 -1.63 -13.56
CA ILE A 77 14.94 -0.88 -12.70
C ILE A 77 16.25 -1.63 -12.55
N ASN A 78 17.37 -0.90 -12.51
CA ASN A 78 18.68 -1.45 -12.17
C ASN A 78 18.63 -2.21 -10.82
N HIS A 79 19.11 -3.46 -10.80
CA HIS A 79 19.18 -4.31 -9.60
C HIS A 79 19.88 -3.64 -8.40
N LEU A 80 20.90 -2.81 -8.63
CA LEU A 80 21.55 -2.06 -7.55
C LEU A 80 20.59 -1.08 -6.87
N THR A 81 19.73 -0.43 -7.67
CA THR A 81 18.71 0.49 -7.18
C THR A 81 17.64 -0.25 -6.37
N VAL A 82 17.22 -1.43 -6.84
CA VAL A 82 16.27 -2.28 -6.11
C VAL A 82 16.86 -2.76 -4.78
N MET A 83 18.11 -3.23 -4.79
CA MET A 83 18.83 -3.62 -3.58
C MET A 83 18.91 -2.45 -2.59
N LYS A 84 19.20 -1.24 -3.07
CA LYS A 84 19.27 -0.05 -2.23
C LYS A 84 17.90 0.31 -1.63
N GLY A 85 16.81 0.16 -2.38
CA GLY A 85 15.45 0.36 -1.87
C GLY A 85 15.07 -0.65 -0.79
N TYR A 86 15.39 -1.93 -1.00
CA TYR A 86 15.20 -2.97 0.02
C TYR A 86 16.08 -2.75 1.25
N GLN A 87 17.33 -2.32 1.06
CA GLN A 87 18.20 -2.01 2.19
C GLN A 87 17.62 -0.88 3.03
N LEU A 88 17.07 0.17 2.41
CA LEU A 88 16.38 1.25 3.12
C LEU A 88 15.23 0.72 3.99
N LEU A 89 14.40 -0.17 3.44
CA LEU A 89 13.29 -0.79 4.20
C LEU A 89 13.78 -1.70 5.33
N VAL A 90 14.93 -2.33 5.17
CA VAL A 90 15.59 -3.12 6.22
C VAL A 90 16.13 -2.22 7.32
N ASP A 91 16.79 -1.13 6.95
CA ASP A 91 17.35 -0.15 7.89
C ASP A 91 16.22 0.53 8.70
N GLU A 92 15.04 0.73 8.08
CA GLU A 92 13.83 1.23 8.73
C GLU A 92 13.09 0.16 9.56
N GLY A 93 13.51 -1.11 9.51
CA GLY A 93 12.86 -2.21 10.24
C GLY A 93 11.49 -2.64 9.69
N ILE A 94 11.12 -2.17 8.49
CA ILE A 94 9.85 -2.50 7.81
C ILE A 94 9.96 -3.87 7.11
N VAL A 95 11.16 -4.21 6.67
CA VAL A 95 11.46 -5.47 6.00
C VAL A 95 12.60 -6.16 6.73
N GLU A 96 12.57 -7.48 6.78
CA GLU A 96 13.65 -8.29 7.34
C GLU A 96 14.16 -9.31 6.33
N LYS A 97 15.45 -9.62 6.45
CA LYS A 97 16.09 -10.66 5.65
C LYS A 97 16.07 -11.99 6.40
N ARG A 98 15.39 -12.99 5.85
CA ARG A 98 15.39 -14.36 6.38
C ARG A 98 16.43 -15.21 5.66
N ARG A 99 17.34 -15.83 6.42
CA ARG A 99 18.47 -16.61 5.85
C ARG A 99 17.94 -17.73 4.94
N GLY A 100 18.35 -17.70 3.68
CA GLY A 100 17.95 -18.69 2.67
C GLY A 100 16.53 -18.57 2.12
N GLN A 101 15.72 -17.63 2.64
CA GLN A 101 14.30 -17.51 2.30
C GLN A 101 13.95 -16.21 1.57
N GLY A 102 14.79 -15.18 1.68
CA GLY A 102 14.61 -13.90 0.98
C GLY A 102 14.23 -12.76 1.92
N MET A 103 13.43 -11.83 1.41
CA MET A 103 13.00 -10.61 2.12
C MET A 103 11.54 -10.78 2.54
N TYR A 104 11.21 -10.37 3.76
CA TYR A 104 9.88 -10.53 4.35
C TYR A 104 9.46 -9.23 5.00
N VAL A 105 8.16 -8.91 4.97
CA VAL A 105 7.64 -7.80 5.77
C VAL A 105 7.80 -8.14 7.25
N ALA A 106 8.43 -7.25 7.99
CA ALA A 106 8.68 -7.45 9.41
C ALA A 106 7.37 -7.48 10.20
N LYS A 107 7.35 -8.25 11.28
CA LYS A 107 6.23 -8.26 12.21
C LYS A 107 6.12 -6.90 12.90
N GLY A 108 4.92 -6.33 12.96
CA GLY A 108 4.67 -4.98 13.47
C GLY A 108 4.97 -3.84 12.49
N ALA A 109 5.38 -4.14 11.25
CA ALA A 109 5.66 -3.14 10.24
C ALA A 109 4.45 -2.22 9.97
N LEU A 110 3.23 -2.78 9.93
CA LEU A 110 2.03 -1.98 9.68
C LEU A 110 1.81 -0.96 10.80
N ALA A 111 1.86 -1.41 12.06
CA ALA A 111 1.68 -0.55 13.22
C ALA A 111 2.76 0.54 13.29
N GLN A 112 4.01 0.18 12.97
CA GLN A 112 5.12 1.13 12.92
C GLN A 112 4.90 2.21 11.84
N LEU A 113 4.47 1.81 10.65
CA LEU A 113 4.21 2.75 9.55
C LEU A 113 3.04 3.69 9.88
N GLN A 114 1.96 3.16 10.45
CA GLN A 114 0.83 3.97 10.90
C GLN A 114 1.24 4.97 11.99
N ALA A 115 2.05 4.54 12.96
CA ALA A 115 2.56 5.42 14.00
C ALA A 115 3.44 6.54 13.42
N LYS A 116 4.34 6.19 12.47
CA LYS A 116 5.20 7.15 11.77
C LYS A 116 4.39 8.18 10.97
N GLN A 117 3.37 7.74 10.24
CA GLN A 117 2.47 8.62 9.48
C GLN A 117 1.66 9.53 10.39
N LYS A 118 1.10 8.98 11.47
CA LYS A 118 0.36 9.76 12.47
C LYS A 118 1.24 10.83 13.09
N GLN A 119 2.47 10.48 13.47
CA GLN A 119 3.42 11.43 14.04
C GLN A 119 3.75 12.54 13.03
N HIS A 120 4.06 12.19 11.78
CA HIS A 120 4.32 13.16 10.73
C HIS A 120 3.14 14.12 10.50
N PHE A 121 1.91 13.60 10.44
CA PHE A 121 0.69 14.41 10.32
C PHE A 121 0.56 15.41 11.48
N LEU A 122 0.78 14.97 12.71
CA LEU A 122 0.67 15.82 13.90
C LEU A 122 1.77 16.88 13.98
N GLU A 123 3.00 16.55 13.58
CA GLU A 123 4.15 17.45 13.71
C GLU A 123 4.29 18.43 12.54
N GLN A 124 3.87 18.03 11.33
CA GLN A 124 4.07 18.83 10.11
C GLN A 124 2.76 19.41 9.59
N GLN A 125 1.72 18.59 9.45
CA GLN A 125 0.48 19.01 8.76
C GLN A 125 -0.47 19.79 9.66
N ILE A 126 -0.64 19.39 10.94
CA ILE A 126 -1.50 20.14 11.87
C ILE A 126 -1.06 21.61 12.04
N PRO A 127 0.24 21.93 12.22
CA PRO A 127 0.68 23.32 12.26
C PRO A 127 0.38 24.11 10.99
N GLU A 128 0.56 23.51 9.81
CA GLU A 128 0.26 24.15 8.53
C GLU A 128 -1.25 24.43 8.37
N ILE A 129 -2.10 23.47 8.75
CA ILE A 129 -3.55 23.66 8.79
C ILE A 129 -3.91 24.80 9.76
N ALA A 130 -3.35 24.81 10.97
CA ALA A 130 -3.62 25.85 11.96
C ALA A 130 -3.21 27.25 11.46
N GLN A 131 -2.09 27.37 10.74
CA GLN A 131 -1.67 28.63 10.12
C GLN A 131 -2.64 29.06 9.01
N THR A 132 -3.10 28.10 8.20
CA THR A 132 -4.05 28.34 7.11
C THR A 132 -5.40 28.82 7.66
N LEU A 133 -5.93 28.19 8.71
CA LEU A 133 -7.17 28.62 9.36
C LEU A 133 -7.08 30.06 9.90
N LYS A 134 -5.94 30.42 10.49
CA LYS A 134 -5.69 31.79 10.95
C LYS A 134 -5.66 32.79 9.80
N LEU A 135 -5.00 32.45 8.70
CA LEU A 135 -4.90 33.32 7.52
C LEU A 135 -6.28 33.58 6.89
N LEU A 136 -7.13 32.55 6.85
CA LEU A 136 -8.47 32.62 6.28
C LEU A 136 -9.51 33.20 7.24
N ALA A 137 -9.11 33.52 8.49
CA ALA A 137 -10.02 33.88 9.58
C ALA A 137 -11.17 32.87 9.77
N MET A 138 -10.91 31.59 9.52
CA MET A 138 -11.88 30.50 9.67
C MET A 138 -11.93 30.05 11.13
N PRO A 139 -13.11 30.06 11.78
CA PRO A 139 -13.28 29.49 13.11
C PRO A 139 -12.99 27.99 13.15
N LEU A 140 -12.42 27.51 14.26
CA LEU A 140 -12.11 26.09 14.44
C LEU A 140 -13.37 25.21 14.38
N GLU A 141 -14.49 25.70 14.89
CA GLU A 141 -15.78 24.99 14.86
C GLU A 141 -16.28 24.77 13.43
N ASP A 142 -16.20 25.79 12.58
CA ASP A 142 -16.56 25.68 11.17
C ASP A 142 -15.67 24.64 10.45
N PHE A 143 -14.38 24.65 10.74
CA PHE A 143 -13.45 23.65 10.20
C PHE A 143 -13.79 22.23 10.63
N ILE A 144 -14.10 22.01 11.93
CA ILE A 144 -14.49 20.69 12.45
C ILE A 144 -15.78 20.22 11.77
N ASN A 145 -16.77 21.08 11.64
CA ASN A 145 -18.04 20.76 10.98
C ASN A 145 -17.82 20.34 9.51
N GLN A 146 -17.00 21.09 8.76
CA GLN A 146 -16.64 20.74 7.39
C GLN A 146 -15.86 19.42 7.30
N LEU A 147 -14.95 19.18 8.24
CA LEU A 147 -14.15 17.96 8.28
C LEU A 147 -15.01 16.73 8.57
N GLN A 148 -15.95 16.82 9.52
CA GLN A 148 -16.87 15.72 9.85
C GLN A 148 -17.74 15.32 8.67
N GLN A 149 -18.26 16.29 7.92
CA GLN A 149 -19.06 16.02 6.72
C GLN A 149 -18.30 15.21 5.66
N HIS A 150 -17.00 15.44 5.50
CA HIS A 150 -16.18 14.71 4.52
C HIS A 150 -15.73 13.33 5.03
N ILE A 151 -15.53 13.16 6.33
CA ILE A 151 -15.16 11.87 6.92
C ILE A 151 -16.33 10.87 6.87
N GLU A 152 -17.56 11.35 7.09
CA GLU A 152 -18.76 10.49 7.13
C GLU A 152 -19.35 10.22 5.74
N GLY A 153 -18.94 10.97 4.71
CA GLY A 153 -19.48 10.89 3.34
C GLY A 153 -18.84 9.84 2.42
N ASP A 154 -17.78 9.14 2.86
CA ASP A 154 -17.00 8.20 2.05
C ASP A 154 -17.36 6.71 2.30
N GLN A 155 -18.62 6.42 2.68
CA GLN A 155 -19.16 5.04 2.79
C GLN A 155 -19.88 4.55 1.53
#